data_AF-A0A067CV04-F1
#
_entry.id   AF-A0A067CV04-F1
#
_cell.length_a   1.000
_cell.length_b   1.000
_cell.length_c   1.000
_cell.angle_alpha   90.00
_cell.angle_beta   90.00
_cell.angle_gamma   90.00
#
_symmetry.space_group_name_H-M   'P 1'
#
loop_
_entity.id
_entity.type
_entity.pdbx_description
1 polymer ?
#
loop_
_entity_poly.entity_id
_entity_poly.type
_entity_poly.pdbx_seq_one_letter_code
_entity_poly.pdbx_strand_id
1 'polypeptide(L)'
;MDLTWLAEARDAVRQSQDWRLLQNSIYTRVQTVLKQHKTKYFSDLGDDERALVMAQVELHVADDAAHSGFLQHITNVLDHHLSKAVESAYATAPDKATKKTLLLDAAADAAATLVVGLPPEQRSLLRLLLNTPFPIAFRRHAWQLFLSDAPLRVRYDAACALDRVSTISLLDADITDTCHRILEASSPLMETTTPRETWMIMKTVLSYAHATGAITNPHDDAMYALCVPLLLVYGTTSVSALVEAYCVLLRLPRPRLPDAVSSCLDALHRVHPPLHTHLVSVMGPTTSQAWLPLLTPFVEQLFVGVATKSVLLFVWDQLFLVGADRLLPDLVALALVALEGPLLRAQSLDDVLRAVHQPTLQVSTLQELLETFSLPTIRQDLQLIKETDFFKPALESPAPVVEAPSVELDATNALTPLLLDVAKTLCGVYTRDADYDKRGHQEQTTHADNANAFRPLLRQVAQTLSGVFTSSDDIFGRQAVADETRQRDLVAQSQKTAFGRTYTPNEIGQLSGKAKAAYEKRLPKFHAAYAALNQRS
;
A
#
# COMPACT_ATOMS: atom_id res chain seq x y z
N MET A 1 8.96 -3.37 14.57
CA MET A 1 10.01 -4.17 15.24
C MET A 1 11.15 -3.24 15.69
N ASP A 2 12.01 -3.63 16.64
CA ASP A 2 13.19 -2.82 16.96
C ASP A 2 14.18 -2.86 15.78
N LEU A 3 14.59 -1.69 15.28
CA LEU A 3 15.47 -1.52 14.13
C LEU A 3 16.95 -1.31 14.52
N THR A 4 17.30 -1.50 15.78
CA THR A 4 18.69 -1.49 16.27
C THR A 4 19.61 -2.40 15.45
N TRP A 5 19.15 -3.59 15.06
CA TRP A 5 19.92 -4.53 14.25
C TRP A 5 20.37 -3.95 12.90
N LEU A 6 19.56 -3.07 12.28
CA LEU A 6 19.89 -2.44 11.01
C LEU A 6 21.00 -1.40 11.18
N ALA A 7 20.98 -0.66 12.30
CA ALA A 7 22.04 0.27 12.65
C ALA A 7 23.36 -0.47 12.94
N GLU A 8 23.30 -1.59 13.67
CA GLU A 8 24.46 -2.46 13.92
C GLU A 8 25.04 -3.01 12.61
N ALA A 9 24.19 -3.54 11.72
CA ALA A 9 24.61 -4.05 10.42
C ALA A 9 25.28 -2.96 9.57
N ARG A 10 24.70 -1.75 9.52
CA ARG A 10 25.29 -0.61 8.82
C ARG A 10 26.67 -0.26 9.38
N ASP A 11 26.81 -0.23 10.70
CA ASP A 11 28.07 0.13 11.34
C ASP A 11 29.15 -0.96 11.13
N ALA A 12 28.75 -2.24 11.12
CA ALA A 12 29.62 -3.36 10.75
C ALA A 12 30.13 -3.25 9.30
N VAL A 13 29.24 -2.99 8.34
CA VAL A 13 29.61 -2.77 6.93
C VAL A 13 30.58 -1.58 6.80
N ARG A 14 30.31 -0.45 7.46
CA ARG A 14 31.16 0.75 7.41
C ARG A 14 32.57 0.53 7.96
N GLN A 15 32.71 -0.35 8.95
CA GLN A 15 33.99 -0.66 9.58
C GLN A 15 34.78 -1.75 8.84
N SER A 16 34.13 -2.47 7.91
CA SER A 16 34.69 -3.59 7.18
C SER A 16 35.91 -3.22 6.31
N GLN A 17 36.77 -4.21 6.07
CA GLN A 17 37.87 -4.08 5.12
C GLN A 17 37.34 -4.00 3.67
N ASP A 18 36.28 -4.72 3.35
CA ASP A 18 35.68 -4.74 2.00
C ASP A 18 35.16 -3.36 1.59
N TRP A 19 34.55 -2.62 2.53
CA TRP A 19 34.16 -1.22 2.29
C TRP A 19 35.36 -0.34 1.93
N ARG A 20 36.47 -0.48 2.67
CA ARG A 20 37.70 0.29 2.39
C ARG A 20 38.31 -0.10 1.04
N LEU A 21 38.28 -1.38 0.67
CA LEU A 21 38.76 -1.87 -0.63
C LEU A 21 37.92 -1.29 -1.77
N LEU A 22 36.59 -1.31 -1.65
CA LEU A 22 35.70 -0.70 -2.63
C LEU A 22 35.95 0.81 -2.75
N GLN A 23 36.05 1.54 -1.64
CA GLN A 23 36.35 2.97 -1.64
C GLN A 23 37.68 3.28 -2.35
N ASN A 24 38.72 2.50 -2.08
CA ASN A 24 40.02 2.65 -2.73
C ASN A 24 39.95 2.37 -4.24
N SER A 25 39.17 1.36 -4.66
CA SER A 25 38.94 1.07 -6.08
C SER A 25 38.22 2.22 -6.79
N ILE A 26 37.12 2.71 -6.21
CA ILE A 26 36.37 3.88 -6.71
C ILE A 26 37.31 5.08 -6.85
N TYR A 27 38.06 5.41 -5.80
CA TYR A 27 38.98 6.55 -5.81
C TYR A 27 40.05 6.42 -6.90
N THR A 28 40.64 5.23 -7.05
CA THR A 28 41.66 4.96 -8.08
C THR A 28 41.10 5.13 -9.49
N ARG A 29 39.87 4.69 -9.72
CA ARG A 29 39.18 4.82 -11.02
C ARG A 29 38.80 6.28 -11.31
N VAL A 30 38.27 7.01 -10.32
CA VAL A 30 38.03 8.47 -10.45
C VAL A 30 39.31 9.19 -10.83
N GLN A 31 40.43 8.91 -10.15
CA GLN A 31 41.74 9.50 -10.47
C GLN A 31 42.22 9.16 -11.88
N THR A 32 41.92 7.96 -12.37
CA THR A 32 42.26 7.53 -13.73
C THR A 32 41.47 8.32 -14.77
N VAL A 33 40.16 8.47 -14.58
CA VAL A 33 39.29 9.25 -15.47
C VAL A 33 39.70 10.74 -15.45
N LEU A 34 39.95 11.32 -14.27
CA LEU A 34 40.42 12.71 -14.16
C LEU A 34 41.73 12.95 -14.92
N LYS A 35 42.69 12.02 -14.83
CA LYS A 35 43.95 12.08 -15.59
C LYS A 35 43.71 12.04 -17.10
N GLN A 36 42.79 11.21 -17.58
CA GLN A 36 42.43 11.13 -19.00
C GLN A 36 41.85 12.45 -19.52
N HIS A 37 41.03 13.11 -18.71
CA HIS A 37 40.44 14.42 -19.03
C HIS A 37 41.35 15.62 -18.72
N LYS A 38 42.58 15.39 -18.25
CA LYS A 38 43.55 16.43 -17.84
C LYS A 38 43.05 17.37 -16.74
N THR A 39 42.14 16.88 -15.90
CA THR A 39 41.63 17.60 -14.73
C THR A 39 42.36 17.13 -13.48
N LYS A 40 42.75 18.07 -12.60
CA LYS A 40 43.52 17.72 -11.38
C LYS A 40 42.64 17.24 -10.23
N TYR A 41 41.53 17.92 -9.97
CA TYR A 41 40.67 17.59 -8.84
C TYR A 41 39.22 17.37 -9.29
N PHE A 42 38.54 16.41 -8.66
CA PHE A 42 37.11 16.17 -8.90
C PHE A 42 36.25 17.39 -8.52
N SER A 43 36.71 18.18 -7.55
CA SER A 43 36.07 19.44 -7.15
C SER A 43 36.10 20.51 -8.24
N ASP A 44 36.99 20.40 -9.22
CA ASP A 44 37.12 21.39 -10.31
C ASP A 44 36.06 21.18 -11.41
N LEU A 45 35.38 20.04 -11.39
CA LEU A 45 34.31 19.70 -12.33
C LEU A 45 32.98 20.34 -11.94
N GLY A 46 32.18 20.72 -12.94
CA GLY A 46 30.76 21.07 -12.75
C GLY A 46 29.92 19.86 -12.36
N ASP A 47 28.70 20.07 -11.88
CA ASP A 47 27.86 18.97 -11.36
C ASP A 47 27.52 17.92 -12.44
N ASP A 48 27.28 18.33 -13.69
CA ASP A 48 27.05 17.42 -14.82
C ASP A 48 28.29 16.60 -15.17
N GLU A 49 29.48 17.23 -15.12
CA GLU A 49 30.75 16.57 -15.39
C GLU A 49 31.11 15.57 -14.27
N ARG A 50 30.84 15.93 -13.01
CA ARG A 50 30.98 15.02 -11.86
C ARG A 50 30.06 13.80 -12.02
N ALA A 51 28.80 14.01 -12.40
CA ALA A 51 27.86 12.93 -12.65
C ALA A 51 28.35 12.01 -13.77
N LEU A 52 28.88 12.57 -14.87
CA LEU A 52 29.42 11.79 -15.99
C LEU A 52 30.66 10.97 -15.60
N VAL A 53 31.59 11.55 -14.83
CA VAL A 53 32.75 10.82 -14.31
C VAL A 53 32.31 9.70 -13.37
N MET A 54 31.34 9.95 -12.48
CA MET A 54 30.83 8.92 -11.58
C MET A 54 30.13 7.78 -12.34
N ALA A 55 29.30 8.09 -13.34
CA ALA A 55 28.65 7.08 -14.17
C ALA A 55 29.67 6.19 -14.92
N GLN A 56 30.76 6.79 -15.43
CA GLN A 56 31.85 6.02 -16.00
C GLN A 56 32.51 5.13 -14.95
N VAL A 57 32.82 5.65 -13.77
CA VAL A 57 33.44 4.87 -12.69
C VAL A 57 32.55 3.71 -12.27
N GLU A 58 31.24 3.93 -12.13
CA GLU A 58 30.26 2.88 -11.80
C GLU A 58 30.29 1.71 -12.79
N LEU A 59 30.30 2.00 -14.10
CA LEU A 59 30.41 0.95 -15.14
C LEU A 59 31.67 0.11 -14.95
N HIS A 60 32.78 0.76 -14.62
CA HIS A 60 34.04 0.06 -14.45
C HIS A 60 34.08 -0.71 -13.12
N VAL A 61 33.50 -0.16 -12.04
CA VAL A 61 33.46 -0.78 -10.70
C VAL A 61 32.52 -1.98 -10.66
N ALA A 62 31.47 -2.00 -11.49
CA ALA A 62 30.51 -3.10 -11.54
C ALA A 62 31.20 -4.48 -11.72
N ASP A 63 32.25 -4.53 -12.55
CA ASP A 63 33.02 -5.74 -12.86
C ASP A 63 34.23 -5.96 -11.91
N ASP A 64 34.40 -5.15 -10.87
CA ASP A 64 35.50 -5.28 -9.92
C ASP A 64 35.25 -6.40 -8.90
N ALA A 65 36.27 -7.23 -8.63
CA ALA A 65 36.25 -8.18 -7.53
C ALA A 65 36.03 -7.51 -6.17
N ALA A 66 36.49 -6.27 -5.99
CA ALA A 66 36.23 -5.49 -4.77
C ALA A 66 34.74 -5.13 -4.62
N HIS A 67 34.02 -4.92 -5.73
CA HIS A 67 32.60 -4.63 -5.72
C HIS A 67 31.77 -5.87 -5.41
N SER A 68 32.03 -6.99 -6.09
CA SER A 68 31.35 -8.26 -5.81
C SER A 68 31.63 -8.79 -4.40
N GLY A 69 32.88 -8.70 -3.93
CA GLY A 69 33.26 -9.04 -2.56
C GLY A 69 32.55 -8.17 -1.52
N PHE A 70 32.43 -6.87 -1.77
CA PHE A 70 31.68 -5.97 -0.90
C PHE A 70 30.19 -6.28 -0.86
N LEU A 71 29.55 -6.58 -2.00
CA LEU A 71 28.15 -6.99 -2.04
C LEU A 71 27.91 -8.28 -1.27
N GLN A 72 28.78 -9.29 -1.43
CA GLN A 72 28.70 -10.53 -0.67
C GLN A 72 28.84 -10.26 0.85
N HIS A 73 29.76 -9.38 1.24
CA HIS A 73 29.93 -8.98 2.63
C HIS A 73 28.66 -8.31 3.20
N ILE A 74 28.05 -7.37 2.47
CA ILE A 74 26.79 -6.74 2.88
C ILE A 74 25.71 -7.79 3.12
N THR A 75 25.50 -8.70 2.16
CA THR A 75 24.47 -9.75 2.27
C THR A 75 24.69 -10.58 3.54
N ASN A 76 25.91 -11.06 3.78
CA ASN A 76 26.23 -11.86 4.95
C ASN A 76 26.00 -11.11 6.26
N VAL A 77 26.38 -9.83 6.33
CA VAL A 77 26.18 -8.99 7.52
C VAL A 77 24.68 -8.75 7.77
N LEU A 78 23.93 -8.41 6.73
CA LEU A 78 22.48 -8.21 6.83
C LEU A 78 21.78 -9.49 7.29
N ASP A 79 22.07 -10.64 6.66
CA ASP A 79 21.47 -11.92 7.01
C ASP A 79 21.79 -12.32 8.46
N HIS A 80 23.03 -12.11 8.90
CA HIS A 80 23.45 -12.40 10.28
C HIS A 80 22.68 -11.55 11.31
N HIS A 81 22.66 -10.23 11.14
CA HIS A 81 22.01 -9.33 12.10
C HIS A 81 20.48 -9.47 12.07
N LEU A 82 19.90 -9.65 10.89
CA LEU A 82 18.47 -9.91 10.72
C LEU A 82 18.07 -11.23 11.40
N SER A 83 18.82 -12.31 11.15
CA SER A 83 18.56 -13.61 11.80
C SER A 83 18.66 -13.51 13.32
N LYS A 84 19.69 -12.83 13.85
CA LYS A 84 19.85 -12.61 15.29
C LYS A 84 18.67 -11.82 15.88
N ALA A 85 18.20 -10.78 15.19
CA ALA A 85 17.05 -9.99 15.62
C ALA A 85 15.76 -10.83 15.64
N VAL A 86 15.56 -11.67 14.61
CA VAL A 86 14.41 -12.59 14.54
C VAL A 86 14.45 -13.63 15.65
N GLU A 87 15.61 -14.24 15.94
CA GLU A 87 15.74 -15.20 17.05
C GLU A 87 15.41 -14.54 18.39
N SER A 88 15.91 -13.33 18.64
CA SER A 88 15.61 -12.57 19.85
C SER A 88 14.12 -12.24 19.95
N ALA A 89 13.50 -11.80 18.85
CA ALA A 89 12.07 -11.48 18.82
C ALA A 89 11.22 -12.73 19.03
N TYR A 90 11.58 -13.84 18.37
CA TYR A 90 10.88 -15.12 18.44
C TYR A 90 10.84 -15.69 19.87
N ALA A 91 11.93 -15.55 20.63
CA ALA A 91 11.99 -15.97 22.03
C ALA A 91 10.95 -15.28 22.94
N THR A 92 10.44 -14.12 22.52
CA THR A 92 9.46 -13.31 23.26
C THR A 92 8.12 -13.17 22.54
N ALA A 93 7.96 -13.84 21.40
CA ALA A 93 6.81 -13.65 20.53
C ALA A 93 5.57 -14.43 21.03
N PRO A 94 4.35 -13.94 20.74
CA PRO A 94 3.13 -14.69 21.05
C PRO A 94 3.04 -16.00 20.26
N ASP A 95 2.32 -17.00 20.79
CA ASP A 95 2.21 -18.39 20.29
C ASP A 95 1.84 -18.56 18.80
N LYS A 96 1.42 -17.50 18.09
CA LYS A 96 1.04 -17.54 16.67
C LYS A 96 2.12 -17.02 15.71
N ALA A 97 3.18 -16.38 16.22
CA ALA A 97 4.23 -15.85 15.39
C ALA A 97 5.18 -16.97 14.94
N THR A 98 5.51 -17.03 13.66
CA THR A 98 6.55 -17.93 13.14
C THR A 98 7.84 -17.15 12.88
N LYS A 99 9.00 -17.82 12.90
CA LYS A 99 10.27 -17.19 12.50
C LYS A 99 10.18 -16.58 11.09
N LYS A 100 9.49 -17.24 10.17
CA LYS A 100 9.28 -16.74 8.80
C LYS A 100 8.49 -15.43 8.78
N THR A 101 7.40 -15.34 9.52
CA THR A 101 6.59 -14.11 9.57
C THR A 101 7.38 -12.97 10.21
N LEU A 102 8.09 -13.24 11.30
CA LEU A 102 8.95 -12.23 11.94
C LEU A 102 10.09 -11.76 11.04
N LEU A 103 10.69 -12.66 10.26
CA LEU A 103 11.73 -12.33 9.28
C LEU A 103 11.20 -11.37 8.20
N LEU A 104 10.02 -11.69 7.64
CA LEU A 104 9.40 -10.85 6.61
C LEU A 104 9.00 -9.49 7.17
N ASP A 105 8.46 -9.43 8.39
CA ASP A 105 8.09 -8.18 9.05
C ASP A 105 9.33 -7.32 9.36
N ALA A 106 10.41 -7.93 9.87
CA ALA A 106 11.68 -7.26 10.11
C ALA A 106 12.29 -6.66 8.83
N ALA A 107 12.30 -7.44 7.75
CA ALA A 107 12.80 -7.02 6.45
C ALA A 107 11.94 -5.88 5.86
N ALA A 108 10.61 -5.98 6.00
CA ALA A 108 9.68 -4.94 5.57
C ALA A 108 9.88 -3.62 6.33
N ASP A 109 10.04 -3.67 7.66
CA ASP A 109 10.30 -2.49 8.50
C ASP A 109 11.64 -1.83 8.14
N ALA A 110 12.68 -2.63 7.90
CA ALA A 110 13.99 -2.14 7.47
C ALA A 110 13.92 -1.49 6.08
N ALA A 111 13.29 -2.17 5.10
CA ALA A 111 13.08 -1.63 3.76
C ALA A 111 12.27 -0.32 3.81
N ALA A 112 11.23 -0.25 4.65
CA ALA A 112 10.43 0.94 4.84
C ALA A 112 11.26 2.14 5.32
N THR A 113 12.25 1.89 6.19
CA THR A 113 13.14 2.95 6.69
C THR A 113 14.13 3.40 5.62
N LEU A 114 14.66 2.46 4.83
CA LEU A 114 15.64 2.77 3.78
C LEU A 114 15.01 3.51 2.60
N VAL A 115 13.77 3.16 2.24
CA VAL A 115 13.12 3.70 1.04
C VAL A 115 12.84 5.20 1.13
N VAL A 116 12.63 5.74 2.33
CA VAL A 116 12.39 7.19 2.54
C VAL A 116 13.60 8.03 2.12
N GLY A 117 14.80 7.48 2.25
CA GLY A 117 16.05 8.13 1.86
C GLY A 117 16.48 7.88 0.42
N LEU A 118 15.66 7.18 -0.37
CA LEU A 118 16.03 6.78 -1.73
C LEU A 118 16.10 8.01 -2.66
N PRO A 119 17.26 8.29 -3.28
CA PRO A 119 17.39 9.38 -4.24
C PRO A 119 16.41 9.25 -5.42
N PRO A 120 15.92 10.35 -6.00
CA PRO A 120 14.97 10.32 -7.12
C PRO A 120 15.41 9.43 -8.29
N GLU A 121 16.70 9.42 -8.61
CA GLU A 121 17.30 8.66 -9.71
C GLU A 121 17.23 7.14 -9.46
N GLN A 122 17.22 6.73 -8.19
CA GLN A 122 17.22 5.34 -7.76
C GLN A 122 15.82 4.78 -7.49
N ARG A 123 14.76 5.60 -7.59
CA ARG A 123 13.37 5.14 -7.41
C ARG A 123 12.97 4.02 -8.38
N SER A 124 13.64 3.93 -9.54
CA SER A 124 13.48 2.84 -10.49
C SER A 124 13.83 1.46 -9.89
N LEU A 125 14.67 1.38 -8.85
CA LEU A 125 14.98 0.14 -8.14
C LEU A 125 13.75 -0.52 -7.50
N LEU A 126 12.69 0.26 -7.22
CA LEU A 126 11.44 -0.30 -6.73
C LEU A 126 10.80 -1.29 -7.72
N ARG A 127 11.18 -1.23 -9.00
CA ARG A 127 10.74 -2.18 -10.03
C ARG A 127 11.27 -3.60 -9.79
N LEU A 128 12.20 -3.81 -8.87
CA LEU A 128 12.55 -5.15 -8.38
C LEU A 128 11.35 -5.85 -7.72
N LEU A 129 10.36 -5.09 -7.25
CA LEU A 129 9.11 -5.60 -6.70
C LEU A 129 7.98 -5.68 -7.73
N LEU A 130 8.29 -5.56 -9.03
CA LEU A 130 7.31 -5.74 -10.08
C LEU A 130 6.69 -7.14 -9.99
N ASN A 131 5.38 -7.21 -10.12
CA ASN A 131 4.57 -8.41 -9.91
C ASN A 131 4.64 -9.00 -8.49
N THR A 132 5.09 -8.23 -7.50
CA THR A 132 5.13 -8.63 -6.09
C THR A 132 4.33 -7.63 -5.26
N PRO A 133 3.41 -8.09 -4.37
CA PRO A 133 2.70 -7.18 -3.47
C PRO A 133 3.67 -6.54 -2.49
N PHE A 134 3.52 -5.25 -2.23
CA PHE A 134 4.34 -4.60 -1.22
C PHE A 134 4.04 -5.15 0.19
N PRO A 135 5.06 -5.35 1.02
CA PRO A 135 4.84 -5.58 2.45
C PRO A 135 4.07 -4.41 3.09
N ILE A 136 3.24 -4.69 4.10
CA ILE A 136 2.35 -3.69 4.70
C ILE A 136 3.13 -2.49 5.25
N ALA A 137 4.20 -2.72 6.02
CA ALA A 137 5.03 -1.66 6.60
C ALA A 137 5.77 -0.81 5.54
N PHE A 138 6.12 -1.43 4.41
CA PHE A 138 6.83 -0.80 3.30
C PHE A 138 5.93 0.10 2.47
N ARG A 139 4.68 -0.32 2.23
CA ARG A 139 3.77 0.28 1.24
C ARG A 139 3.61 1.79 1.38
N ARG A 140 3.34 2.29 2.59
CA ARG A 140 3.14 3.73 2.82
C ARG A 140 4.35 4.54 2.36
N HIS A 141 5.53 4.12 2.75
CA HIS A 141 6.78 4.81 2.42
C HIS A 141 7.10 4.73 0.93
N ALA A 142 6.83 3.59 0.29
CA ALA A 142 6.96 3.44 -1.15
C ALA A 142 6.02 4.37 -1.93
N TRP A 143 4.73 4.41 -1.57
CA TRP A 143 3.74 5.28 -2.21
C TRP A 143 4.08 6.76 -2.01
N GLN A 144 4.62 7.16 -0.86
CA GLN A 144 5.06 8.52 -0.59
C GLN A 144 6.12 9.01 -1.59
N LEU A 145 6.97 8.13 -2.13
CA LEU A 145 7.95 8.53 -3.15
C LEU A 145 7.30 9.01 -4.46
N PHE A 146 6.10 8.52 -4.76
CA PHE A 146 5.34 8.89 -5.97
C PHE A 146 4.32 10.01 -5.69
N LEU A 147 3.90 10.17 -4.44
CA LEU A 147 2.77 11.02 -4.05
C LEU A 147 3.16 12.24 -3.20
N SER A 148 4.45 12.48 -2.96
CA SER A 148 4.91 13.63 -2.17
C SER A 148 5.06 14.91 -3.01
N ASP A 149 4.59 16.02 -2.43
CA ASP A 149 4.70 17.41 -2.87
C ASP A 149 4.73 18.28 -1.60
N ALA A 150 5.92 18.40 -1.00
CA ALA A 150 6.11 19.14 0.24
C ALA A 150 5.59 20.61 0.18
N PRO A 151 5.78 21.36 -0.93
CA PRO A 151 5.15 22.66 -1.11
C PRO A 151 3.62 22.64 -1.01
N LEU A 152 2.94 21.63 -1.53
CA LEU A 152 1.48 21.47 -1.39
C LEU A 152 1.09 21.28 0.06
N ARG A 153 1.77 20.39 0.78
CA ARG A 153 1.51 20.16 2.21
C ARG A 153 1.67 21.44 3.03
N VAL A 154 2.78 22.16 2.82
CA VAL A 154 3.04 23.44 3.50
C VAL A 154 1.94 24.47 3.20
N ARG A 155 1.46 24.55 1.95
CA ARG A 155 0.34 25.43 1.59
C ARG A 155 -0.95 25.07 2.32
N TYR A 156 -1.28 23.78 2.39
CA TYR A 156 -2.45 23.30 3.12
C TYR A 156 -2.35 23.64 4.61
N ASP A 157 -1.21 23.36 5.24
CA ASP A 157 -1.00 23.64 6.67
C ASP A 157 -1.07 25.16 6.95
N ALA A 158 -0.48 25.98 6.08
CA ALA A 158 -0.55 27.43 6.18
C ALA A 158 -1.99 27.95 6.01
N ALA A 159 -2.76 27.41 5.06
CA ALA A 159 -4.17 27.79 4.86
C ALA A 159 -5.02 27.40 6.08
N CYS A 160 -4.83 26.19 6.62
CA CYS A 160 -5.49 25.74 7.85
C CYS A 160 -5.18 26.65 9.05
N ALA A 161 -3.92 27.10 9.18
CA ALA A 161 -3.48 27.95 10.28
C ALA A 161 -4.02 29.39 10.17
N LEU A 162 -4.12 29.92 8.95
CA LEU A 162 -4.60 31.28 8.69
C LEU A 162 -6.12 31.37 8.75
N ASP A 163 -6.82 30.50 8.01
CA ASP A 163 -8.27 30.47 7.95
C ASP A 163 -8.74 29.07 7.53
N ARG A 164 -9.08 28.24 8.51
CA ARG A 164 -9.63 26.90 8.28
C ARG A 164 -10.90 26.91 7.43
N VAL A 165 -11.68 27.99 7.39
CA VAL A 165 -12.89 28.04 6.56
C VAL A 165 -12.53 28.10 5.08
N SER A 166 -11.41 28.75 4.73
CA SER A 166 -10.91 28.82 3.36
C SER A 166 -10.51 27.47 2.77
N THR A 167 -10.26 26.46 3.62
CA THR A 167 -9.92 25.09 3.18
C THR A 167 -11.15 24.20 3.01
N ILE A 168 -12.35 24.72 3.28
CA ILE A 168 -13.60 23.97 3.22
C ILE A 168 -14.35 24.35 1.93
N SER A 169 -14.78 23.33 1.20
CA SER A 169 -15.61 23.49 0.01
C SER A 169 -16.95 24.17 0.35
N LEU A 170 -17.44 25.00 -0.58
CA LEU A 170 -18.81 25.53 -0.49
C LEU A 170 -19.90 24.44 -0.60
N LEU A 171 -19.53 23.24 -1.06
CA LEU A 171 -20.38 22.06 -1.18
C LEU A 171 -20.01 20.98 -0.16
N ASP A 172 -19.46 21.36 1.00
CA ASP A 172 -18.99 20.41 2.03
C ASP A 172 -20.09 19.41 2.44
N ALA A 173 -21.36 19.81 2.47
CA ALA A 173 -22.48 18.93 2.79
C ALA A 173 -22.63 17.79 1.76
N ASP A 174 -22.68 18.11 0.46
CA ASP A 174 -22.80 17.10 -0.60
C ASP A 174 -21.57 16.18 -0.66
N ILE A 175 -20.38 16.76 -0.43
CA ILE A 175 -19.12 16.01 -0.29
C ILE A 175 -19.22 15.05 0.90
N THR A 176 -19.76 15.51 2.03
CA THR A 176 -19.94 14.70 3.25
C THR A 176 -20.80 13.47 2.98
N ASP A 177 -21.95 13.67 2.35
CA ASP A 177 -22.91 12.60 2.04
C ASP A 177 -22.31 11.61 1.03
N THR A 178 -21.60 12.12 0.03
CA THR A 178 -20.90 11.29 -0.97
C THR A 178 -19.79 10.46 -0.32
N CYS A 179 -18.99 11.05 0.58
CA CYS A 179 -17.97 10.31 1.34
C CYS A 179 -18.59 9.18 2.15
N HIS A 180 -19.72 9.43 2.82
CA HIS A 180 -20.41 8.40 3.59
C HIS A 180 -20.83 7.23 2.70
N ARG A 181 -21.51 7.52 1.59
CA ARG A 181 -21.99 6.50 0.64
C ARG A 181 -20.85 5.66 0.05
N ILE A 182 -19.74 6.29 -0.35
CA ILE A 182 -18.59 5.59 -0.92
C ILE A 182 -17.89 4.71 0.13
N LEU A 183 -17.74 5.20 1.36
CA LEU A 183 -17.14 4.42 2.45
C LEU A 183 -18.04 3.27 2.89
N GLU A 184 -19.35 3.46 2.91
CA GLU A 184 -20.32 2.39 3.19
C GLU A 184 -20.25 1.29 2.14
N ALA A 185 -20.26 1.66 0.84
CA ALA A 185 -20.05 0.72 -0.25
C ALA A 185 -18.67 0.02 -0.20
N SER A 186 -17.66 0.72 0.34
CA SER A 186 -16.30 0.20 0.51
C SER A 186 -16.05 -0.45 1.88
N SER A 187 -17.08 -0.63 2.72
CA SER A 187 -16.94 -1.18 4.06
C SER A 187 -16.23 -2.54 4.12
N PRO A 188 -16.41 -3.47 3.16
CA PRO A 188 -15.66 -4.74 3.16
C PRO A 188 -14.14 -4.58 3.05
N LEU A 189 -13.66 -3.43 2.56
CA LEU A 189 -12.24 -3.10 2.47
C LEU A 189 -11.71 -2.50 3.78
N MET A 190 -12.58 -1.88 4.57
CA MET A 190 -12.25 -1.09 5.74
C MET A 190 -12.45 -1.91 7.01
N GLU A 191 -11.39 -2.58 7.46
CA GLU A 191 -11.34 -3.28 8.76
C GLU A 191 -11.13 -2.30 9.94
N THR A 192 -11.52 -1.02 9.80
CA THR A 192 -11.12 0.02 10.75
C THR A 192 -12.04 0.07 11.97
N THR A 193 -11.43 0.11 13.15
CA THR A 193 -12.11 0.33 14.44
C THR A 193 -12.66 1.75 14.63
N THR A 194 -12.29 2.72 13.79
CA THR A 194 -12.74 4.12 13.87
C THR A 194 -13.40 4.65 12.58
N PRO A 195 -14.58 4.12 12.16
CA PRO A 195 -15.25 4.53 10.91
C PRO A 195 -15.49 6.05 10.80
N ARG A 196 -15.79 6.71 11.93
CA ARG A 196 -16.05 8.15 11.98
C ARG A 196 -14.81 8.98 11.66
N GLU A 197 -13.63 8.58 12.14
CA GLU A 197 -12.38 9.29 11.88
C GLU A 197 -12.00 9.17 10.41
N THR A 198 -12.05 7.96 9.85
CA THR A 198 -11.80 7.68 8.43
C THR A 198 -12.69 8.57 7.53
N TRP A 199 -13.99 8.63 7.85
CA TRP A 199 -14.94 9.48 7.14
C TRP A 199 -14.61 10.97 7.24
N MET A 200 -14.34 11.48 8.44
CA MET A 200 -14.01 12.91 8.63
C MET A 200 -12.73 13.31 7.89
N ILE A 201 -11.76 12.40 7.84
CA ILE A 201 -10.50 12.62 7.13
C ILE A 201 -10.72 12.62 5.61
N MET A 202 -11.44 11.62 5.09
CA MET A 202 -11.82 11.56 3.68
C MET A 202 -12.54 12.84 3.25
N LYS A 203 -13.53 13.28 4.04
CA LYS A 203 -14.25 14.53 3.81
C LYS A 203 -13.30 15.71 3.74
N THR A 204 -12.41 15.85 4.72
CA THR A 204 -11.47 16.99 4.78
C THR A 204 -10.57 17.04 3.54
N VAL A 205 -10.08 15.89 3.10
CA VAL A 205 -9.23 15.77 1.91
C VAL A 205 -9.98 16.20 0.64
N LEU A 206 -11.19 15.68 0.44
CA LEU A 206 -11.99 15.95 -0.74
C LEU A 206 -12.55 17.37 -0.76
N SER A 207 -12.92 17.90 0.40
CA SER A 207 -13.37 19.28 0.58
C SER A 207 -12.27 20.27 0.19
N TYR A 208 -11.03 20.03 0.63
CA TYR A 208 -9.89 20.86 0.24
C TYR A 208 -9.51 20.68 -1.24
N ALA A 209 -9.53 19.45 -1.76
CA ALA A 209 -9.27 19.20 -3.18
C ALA A 209 -10.28 19.91 -4.09
N HIS A 210 -11.55 19.95 -3.70
CA HIS A 210 -12.57 20.74 -4.41
C HIS A 210 -12.37 22.25 -4.24
N ALA A 211 -12.12 22.74 -3.02
CA ALA A 211 -11.90 24.16 -2.75
C ALA A 211 -10.71 24.76 -3.54
N THR A 212 -9.69 23.94 -3.81
CA THR A 212 -8.51 24.32 -4.60
C THR A 212 -8.65 24.05 -6.11
N GLY A 213 -9.79 23.50 -6.55
CA GLY A 213 -10.07 23.20 -7.94
C GLY A 213 -9.39 21.94 -8.48
N ALA A 214 -8.79 21.11 -7.63
CA ALA A 214 -8.26 19.81 -8.03
C ALA A 214 -9.38 18.83 -8.40
N ILE A 215 -10.53 18.92 -7.73
CA ILE A 215 -11.78 18.29 -8.16
C ILE A 215 -12.67 19.38 -8.75
N THR A 216 -13.06 19.21 -10.01
CA THR A 216 -13.93 20.15 -10.71
C THR A 216 -15.41 19.77 -10.65
N ASN A 217 -15.72 18.47 -10.58
CA ASN A 217 -17.08 17.96 -10.47
C ASN A 217 -17.28 17.25 -9.12
N PRO A 218 -18.04 17.85 -8.18
CA PRO A 218 -18.31 17.26 -6.88
C PRO A 218 -19.19 16.00 -6.95
N HIS A 219 -19.85 15.74 -8.08
CA HIS A 219 -20.70 14.56 -8.30
C HIS A 219 -19.97 13.40 -8.99
N ASP A 220 -18.66 13.53 -9.24
CA ASP A 220 -17.87 12.45 -9.82
C ASP A 220 -17.44 11.46 -8.73
N ASP A 221 -18.28 10.45 -8.48
CA ASP A 221 -18.03 9.38 -7.51
C ASP A 221 -16.67 8.69 -7.67
N ALA A 222 -16.15 8.63 -8.90
CA ALA A 222 -14.87 8.01 -9.14
C ALA A 222 -13.74 8.76 -8.44
N MET A 223 -13.80 10.10 -8.38
CA MET A 223 -12.81 10.89 -7.65
C MET A 223 -12.79 10.55 -6.16
N TYR A 224 -13.96 10.31 -5.57
CA TYR A 224 -14.09 9.96 -4.16
C TYR A 224 -13.54 8.56 -3.92
N ALA A 225 -13.85 7.61 -4.80
CA ALA A 225 -13.38 6.23 -4.71
C ALA A 225 -11.84 6.16 -4.62
N LEU A 226 -11.12 7.02 -5.35
CA LEU A 226 -9.64 7.06 -5.33
C LEU A 226 -9.03 7.42 -3.97
N CYS A 227 -9.79 8.01 -3.06
CA CYS A 227 -9.31 8.27 -1.70
C CYS A 227 -9.27 6.99 -0.84
N VAL A 228 -10.06 5.96 -1.19
CA VAL A 228 -10.20 4.71 -0.42
C VAL A 228 -8.86 3.98 -0.26
N PRO A 229 -8.07 3.71 -1.32
CA PRO A 229 -6.77 3.05 -1.16
C PRO A 229 -5.77 3.87 -0.34
N LEU A 230 -5.82 5.20 -0.45
CA LEU A 230 -4.96 6.08 0.35
C LEU A 230 -5.32 6.01 1.84
N LEU A 231 -6.60 5.93 2.19
CA LEU A 231 -7.05 5.73 3.58
C LEU A 231 -6.58 4.38 4.12
N LEU A 232 -6.58 3.32 3.30
CA LEU A 232 -6.05 2.00 3.70
C LEU A 232 -4.55 2.03 4.03
N VAL A 233 -3.79 2.88 3.34
CA VAL A 233 -2.31 2.89 3.43
C VAL A 233 -1.79 3.94 4.41
N TYR A 234 -2.34 5.15 4.41
CA TYR A 234 -1.92 6.26 5.28
C TYR A 234 -2.65 6.26 6.62
N GLY A 235 -3.80 5.59 6.68
CA GLY A 235 -4.66 5.57 7.86
C GLY A 235 -5.14 6.97 8.24
N THR A 236 -5.41 7.15 9.53
CA THR A 236 -5.93 8.41 10.10
C THR A 236 -4.82 9.31 10.68
N THR A 237 -3.55 8.94 10.50
CA THR A 237 -2.41 9.50 11.27
C THR A 237 -1.98 10.92 10.86
N SER A 238 -2.20 11.33 9.61
CA SER A 238 -1.85 12.69 9.14
C SER A 238 -2.73 13.13 7.98
N VAL A 239 -3.67 14.03 8.26
CA VAL A 239 -4.56 14.61 7.25
C VAL A 239 -3.77 15.38 6.19
N SER A 240 -2.76 16.16 6.58
CA SER A 240 -1.95 16.95 5.65
C SER A 240 -1.19 16.08 4.66
N ALA A 241 -0.64 14.94 5.10
CA ALA A 241 0.02 13.99 4.20
C ALA A 241 -0.97 13.31 3.25
N LEU A 242 -2.20 13.05 3.70
CA LEU A 242 -3.24 12.47 2.85
C LEU A 242 -3.77 13.47 1.82
N VAL A 243 -3.93 14.74 2.21
CA VAL A 243 -4.26 15.86 1.30
C VAL A 243 -3.20 15.99 0.21
N GLU A 244 -1.93 16.00 0.61
CA GLU A 244 -0.78 15.98 -0.29
C GLU A 244 -0.89 14.81 -1.27
N ALA A 245 -0.98 13.58 -0.75
CA ALA A 245 -1.00 12.38 -1.57
C ALA A 245 -2.17 12.35 -2.56
N TYR A 246 -3.38 12.72 -2.11
CA TYR A 246 -4.56 12.72 -2.95
C TYR A 246 -4.50 13.79 -4.05
N CYS A 247 -4.06 15.00 -3.73
CA CYS A 247 -3.94 16.06 -4.72
C CYS A 247 -2.84 15.77 -5.77
N VAL A 248 -1.75 15.11 -5.36
CA VAL A 248 -0.72 14.65 -6.30
C VAL A 248 -1.24 13.52 -7.18
N LEU A 249 -1.94 12.54 -6.59
CA LEU A 249 -2.58 11.45 -7.33
C LEU A 249 -3.47 11.96 -8.47
N LEU A 250 -4.29 13.00 -8.22
CA LEU A 250 -5.17 13.58 -9.24
C LEU A 250 -4.42 14.24 -10.42
N ARG A 251 -3.14 14.59 -10.23
CA ARG A 251 -2.28 15.16 -11.29
C ARG A 251 -1.53 14.09 -12.09
N LEU A 252 -1.48 12.85 -11.60
CA LEU A 252 -0.78 11.78 -12.30
C LEU A 252 -1.51 11.43 -13.60
N PRO A 253 -0.79 11.19 -14.70
CA PRO A 253 -1.40 10.79 -15.96
C PRO A 253 -2.07 9.43 -15.78
N ARG A 254 -3.31 9.32 -16.25
CA ARG A 254 -4.06 8.06 -16.26
C ARG A 254 -5.05 8.03 -17.42
N PRO A 255 -5.36 6.84 -17.96
CA PRO A 255 -6.42 6.69 -18.94
C PRO A 255 -7.76 7.10 -18.33
N ARG A 256 -8.60 7.78 -19.12
CA ARG A 256 -9.95 8.21 -18.72
C ARG A 256 -10.96 7.75 -19.76
N LEU A 257 -12.18 7.50 -19.33
CA LEU A 257 -13.28 7.19 -20.22
C LEU A 257 -13.84 8.47 -20.87
N PRO A 258 -14.32 8.41 -22.12
CA PRO A 258 -14.44 7.23 -22.99
C PRO A 258 -13.15 6.85 -23.75
N ASP A 259 -12.11 7.68 -23.72
CA ASP A 259 -10.92 7.53 -24.57
C ASP A 259 -10.17 6.21 -24.32
N ALA A 260 -10.14 5.75 -23.06
CA ALA A 260 -9.49 4.52 -22.65
C ALA A 260 -10.16 3.23 -23.20
N VAL A 261 -11.42 3.28 -23.66
CA VAL A 261 -12.17 2.08 -24.09
C VAL A 261 -11.40 1.29 -25.13
N SER A 262 -10.90 1.97 -26.17
CA SER A 262 -10.13 1.35 -27.25
C SER A 262 -8.92 0.60 -26.73
N SER A 263 -8.08 1.26 -25.93
CA SER A 263 -6.86 0.65 -25.37
C SER A 263 -7.14 -0.56 -24.48
N CYS A 264 -8.22 -0.53 -23.67
CA CYS A 264 -8.62 -1.65 -22.83
C CYS A 264 -9.11 -2.85 -23.66
N LEU A 265 -9.87 -2.59 -24.73
CA LEU A 265 -10.38 -3.65 -25.60
C LEU A 265 -9.30 -4.24 -26.51
N ASP A 266 -8.36 -3.42 -26.97
CA ASP A 266 -7.18 -3.89 -27.71
C ASP A 266 -6.30 -4.78 -26.82
N ALA A 267 -6.12 -4.40 -25.55
CA ALA A 267 -5.44 -5.25 -24.57
C ALA A 267 -6.20 -6.56 -24.34
N LEU A 268 -7.53 -6.52 -24.17
CA LEU A 268 -8.34 -7.72 -24.00
C LEU A 268 -8.29 -8.62 -25.24
N HIS A 269 -8.34 -8.06 -26.44
CA HIS A 269 -8.23 -8.83 -27.68
C HIS A 269 -6.87 -9.51 -27.79
N ARG A 270 -5.78 -8.81 -27.41
CA ARG A 270 -4.43 -9.36 -27.42
C ARG A 270 -4.26 -10.53 -26.43
N VAL A 271 -4.82 -10.40 -25.23
CA VAL A 271 -4.67 -11.40 -24.16
C VAL A 271 -5.65 -12.56 -24.32
N HIS A 272 -6.90 -12.28 -24.69
CA HIS A 272 -7.97 -13.28 -24.75
C HIS A 272 -9.02 -12.96 -25.85
N PRO A 273 -8.70 -13.26 -27.13
CA PRO A 273 -9.59 -13.00 -28.26
C PRO A 273 -11.01 -13.56 -28.15
N PRO A 274 -11.25 -14.78 -27.60
CA PRO A 274 -12.60 -15.34 -27.48
C PRO A 274 -13.51 -14.52 -26.56
N LEU A 275 -12.99 -14.09 -25.40
CA LEU A 275 -13.73 -13.28 -24.44
C LEU A 275 -14.02 -11.89 -25.01
N HIS A 276 -13.04 -11.27 -25.66
CA HIS A 276 -13.25 -10.01 -26.38
C HIS A 276 -14.40 -10.13 -27.39
N THR A 277 -14.37 -11.15 -28.24
CA THR A 277 -15.39 -11.37 -29.28
C THR A 277 -16.77 -11.57 -28.67
N HIS A 278 -16.87 -12.34 -27.58
CA HIS A 278 -18.11 -12.54 -26.84
C HIS A 278 -18.66 -11.24 -26.28
N LEU A 279 -17.84 -10.47 -25.56
CA LEU A 279 -18.28 -9.20 -24.97
C LEU A 279 -18.69 -8.17 -26.04
N VAL A 280 -17.99 -8.10 -27.17
CA VAL A 280 -18.41 -7.25 -28.32
C VAL A 280 -19.76 -7.69 -28.87
N SER A 281 -20.06 -9.00 -28.90
CA SER A 281 -21.36 -9.50 -29.36
C SER A 281 -22.51 -9.11 -28.42
N VAL A 282 -22.25 -9.06 -27.10
CA VAL A 282 -23.25 -8.72 -26.08
C VAL A 282 -23.41 -7.20 -25.92
N MET A 283 -22.30 -6.46 -25.95
CA MET A 283 -22.27 -5.02 -25.63
C MET A 283 -22.29 -4.11 -26.86
N GLY A 284 -22.07 -4.68 -28.05
CA GLY A 284 -21.96 -3.96 -29.30
C GLY A 284 -20.53 -3.48 -29.60
N PRO A 285 -20.37 -2.64 -30.64
CA PRO A 285 -19.06 -2.17 -31.10
C PRO A 285 -18.32 -1.36 -30.03
N THR A 286 -17.02 -1.16 -30.20
CA THR A 286 -16.15 -0.42 -29.25
C THR A 286 -16.59 1.03 -29.02
N THR A 287 -17.34 1.62 -29.94
CA THR A 287 -17.94 2.97 -29.81
C THR A 287 -19.23 2.99 -28.99
N SER A 288 -19.71 1.83 -28.54
CA SER A 288 -20.94 1.71 -27.75
C SER A 288 -20.77 2.33 -26.36
N GLN A 289 -21.76 3.10 -25.94
CA GLN A 289 -21.83 3.64 -24.57
C GLN A 289 -21.98 2.53 -23.51
N ALA A 290 -22.35 1.31 -23.91
CA ALA A 290 -22.48 0.16 -23.02
C ALA A 290 -21.14 -0.23 -22.35
N TRP A 291 -19.99 0.14 -22.94
CA TRP A 291 -18.68 -0.11 -22.36
C TRP A 291 -18.37 0.75 -21.14
N LEU A 292 -18.96 1.94 -21.03
CA LEU A 292 -18.63 2.86 -19.95
C LEU A 292 -18.99 2.29 -18.57
N PRO A 293 -20.20 1.78 -18.33
CA PRO A 293 -20.54 1.19 -17.03
C PRO A 293 -19.70 -0.04 -16.67
N LEU A 294 -19.28 -0.84 -17.65
CA LEU A 294 -18.40 -1.99 -17.43
C LEU A 294 -16.99 -1.56 -17.01
N LEU A 295 -16.43 -0.57 -17.70
CA LEU A 295 -15.03 -0.17 -17.50
C LEU A 295 -14.84 0.85 -16.37
N THR A 296 -15.90 1.57 -15.96
CA THR A 296 -15.84 2.60 -14.91
C THR A 296 -15.19 2.10 -13.61
N PRO A 297 -15.56 0.91 -13.05
CA PRO A 297 -14.94 0.43 -11.82
C PRO A 297 -13.45 0.15 -11.95
N PHE A 298 -12.97 -0.22 -13.14
CA PHE A 298 -11.57 -0.54 -13.37
C PHE A 298 -10.74 0.69 -13.75
N VAL A 299 -11.29 1.59 -14.59
CA VAL A 299 -10.56 2.72 -15.17
C VAL A 299 -10.68 3.97 -14.31
N GLU A 300 -11.91 4.40 -14.02
CA GLU A 300 -12.15 5.66 -13.30
C GLU A 300 -11.92 5.49 -11.80
N GLN A 301 -12.40 4.37 -11.24
CA GLN A 301 -12.31 4.05 -9.82
C GLN A 301 -11.06 3.25 -9.45
N LEU A 302 -10.21 2.87 -10.42
CA LEU A 302 -9.00 2.09 -10.22
C LEU A 302 -9.22 0.87 -9.30
N PHE A 303 -10.21 0.04 -9.66
CA PHE A 303 -10.60 -1.21 -9.02
C PHE A 303 -11.31 -1.07 -7.66
N VAL A 304 -11.54 0.14 -7.17
CA VAL A 304 -12.31 0.35 -5.94
C VAL A 304 -13.75 -0.12 -6.16
N GLY A 305 -14.26 -0.94 -5.23
CA GLY A 305 -15.61 -1.51 -5.29
C GLY A 305 -15.72 -2.86 -6.01
N VAL A 306 -14.72 -3.25 -6.83
CA VAL A 306 -14.71 -4.54 -7.54
C VAL A 306 -13.57 -5.48 -7.11
N ALA A 307 -12.52 -4.94 -6.49
CA ALA A 307 -11.41 -5.72 -5.96
C ALA A 307 -11.51 -5.93 -4.44
N THR A 308 -10.99 -7.04 -3.96
CA THR A 308 -10.71 -7.25 -2.53
C THR A 308 -9.56 -6.35 -2.08
N LYS A 309 -9.40 -6.13 -0.76
CA LYS A 309 -8.34 -5.26 -0.20
C LYS A 309 -6.94 -5.65 -0.69
N SER A 310 -6.62 -6.94 -0.71
CA SER A 310 -5.31 -7.44 -1.17
C SER A 310 -5.09 -7.18 -2.66
N VAL A 311 -6.09 -7.42 -3.50
CA VAL A 311 -6.04 -7.16 -4.95
C VAL A 311 -5.92 -5.67 -5.24
N LEU A 312 -6.71 -4.85 -4.56
CA LEU A 312 -6.72 -3.39 -4.74
C LEU A 312 -5.34 -2.80 -4.43
N LEU A 313 -4.75 -3.17 -3.29
CA LEU A 313 -3.42 -2.70 -2.91
C LEU A 313 -2.34 -3.22 -3.85
N PHE A 314 -2.42 -4.49 -4.29
CA PHE A 314 -1.50 -5.04 -5.28
C PHE A 314 -1.57 -4.26 -6.61
N VAL A 315 -2.76 -4.02 -7.14
CA VAL A 315 -2.97 -3.25 -8.38
C VAL A 315 -2.32 -1.86 -8.26
N TRP A 316 -2.58 -1.15 -7.17
CA TRP A 316 -2.01 0.18 -6.95
C TRP A 316 -0.50 0.16 -6.78
N ASP A 317 0.07 -0.84 -6.09
CA ASP A 317 1.52 -1.04 -6.01
C ASP A 317 2.11 -1.11 -7.44
N GLN A 318 1.51 -1.91 -8.33
CA GLN A 318 2.01 -2.06 -9.71
C GLN A 318 1.82 -0.79 -10.56
N LEU A 319 0.70 -0.08 -10.39
CA LEU A 319 0.43 1.18 -11.10
C LEU A 319 1.48 2.24 -10.76
N PHE A 320 1.95 2.32 -9.51
CA PHE A 320 3.04 3.24 -9.15
C PHE A 320 4.40 2.83 -9.73
N LEU A 321 4.67 1.53 -9.85
CA LEU A 321 5.95 1.05 -10.40
C LEU A 321 6.09 1.27 -11.91
N VAL A 322 4.99 1.11 -12.65
CA VAL A 322 4.99 1.13 -14.12
C VAL A 322 4.44 2.43 -14.69
N GLY A 323 3.45 3.04 -14.04
CA GLY A 323 2.64 4.13 -14.58
C GLY A 323 1.24 3.65 -14.97
N ALA A 324 0.22 4.41 -14.56
CA ALA A 324 -1.18 4.04 -14.80
C ALA A 324 -1.58 4.17 -16.27
N ASP A 325 -1.02 5.15 -16.98
CA ASP A 325 -1.16 5.32 -18.43
C ASP A 325 -0.75 4.07 -19.21
N ARG A 326 0.36 3.44 -18.82
CA ARG A 326 0.89 2.25 -19.51
C ARG A 326 0.25 0.94 -19.06
N LEU A 327 0.06 0.75 -17.76
CA LEU A 327 -0.29 -0.57 -17.20
C LEU A 327 -1.80 -0.80 -17.07
N LEU A 328 -2.60 0.25 -16.87
CA LEU A 328 -4.01 0.10 -16.55
C LEU A 328 -4.81 -0.66 -17.63
N PRO A 329 -4.62 -0.44 -18.95
CA PRO A 329 -5.36 -1.20 -19.96
C PRO A 329 -5.09 -2.71 -19.88
N ASP A 330 -3.85 -3.09 -19.58
CA ASP A 330 -3.46 -4.49 -19.43
C ASP A 330 -4.09 -5.08 -18.17
N LEU A 331 -4.05 -4.38 -17.03
CA LEU A 331 -4.69 -4.85 -15.80
C LEU A 331 -6.21 -5.01 -15.95
N VAL A 332 -6.88 -4.10 -16.66
CA VAL A 332 -8.31 -4.21 -16.97
C VAL A 332 -8.58 -5.48 -17.78
N ALA A 333 -7.81 -5.72 -18.84
CA ALA A 333 -7.93 -6.92 -19.66
C ALA A 333 -7.73 -8.21 -18.84
N LEU A 334 -6.67 -8.27 -18.03
CA LEU A 334 -6.38 -9.44 -17.19
C LEU A 334 -7.45 -9.67 -16.11
N ALA A 335 -8.02 -8.61 -15.55
CA ALA A 335 -9.13 -8.72 -14.60
C ALA A 335 -10.39 -9.28 -15.27
N LEU A 336 -10.72 -8.85 -16.48
CA LEU A 336 -11.82 -9.44 -17.24
C LEU A 336 -11.56 -10.92 -17.58
N VAL A 337 -10.32 -11.29 -17.92
CA VAL A 337 -9.93 -12.69 -18.15
C VAL A 337 -10.06 -13.52 -16.87
N ALA A 338 -9.66 -12.99 -15.72
CA ALA A 338 -9.88 -13.68 -14.44
C ALA A 338 -11.38 -13.89 -14.11
N LEU A 339 -12.27 -13.12 -14.76
CA LEU A 339 -13.72 -13.22 -14.68
C LEU A 339 -14.35 -13.96 -15.88
N GLU A 340 -13.56 -14.65 -16.70
CA GLU A 340 -14.01 -15.26 -17.96
C GLU A 340 -15.25 -16.14 -17.77
N GLY A 341 -15.27 -17.02 -16.77
CA GLY A 341 -16.35 -17.97 -16.53
C GLY A 341 -17.75 -17.32 -16.49
N PRO A 342 -18.03 -16.39 -15.55
CA PRO A 342 -19.30 -15.68 -15.53
C PRO A 342 -19.51 -14.76 -16.74
N LEU A 343 -18.46 -14.15 -17.31
CA LEU A 343 -18.60 -13.25 -18.46
C LEU A 343 -18.98 -13.97 -19.75
N LEU A 344 -18.44 -15.15 -20.03
CA LEU A 344 -18.82 -15.97 -21.18
C LEU A 344 -20.25 -16.50 -21.09
N ARG A 345 -20.80 -16.62 -19.88
CA ARG A 345 -22.20 -17.00 -19.66
C ARG A 345 -23.17 -15.83 -19.74
N ALA A 346 -22.66 -14.60 -19.67
CA ALA A 346 -23.50 -13.41 -19.74
C ALA A 346 -24.11 -13.25 -21.13
N GLN A 347 -25.43 -13.01 -21.17
CA GLN A 347 -26.18 -12.82 -22.42
C GLN A 347 -26.73 -11.40 -22.56
N SER A 348 -26.54 -10.57 -21.53
CA SER A 348 -27.04 -9.20 -21.46
C SER A 348 -26.03 -8.29 -20.77
N LEU A 349 -26.19 -6.98 -20.96
CA LEU A 349 -25.39 -5.97 -20.24
C LEU A 349 -25.50 -6.16 -18.71
N ASP A 350 -26.70 -6.42 -18.20
CA ASP A 350 -26.92 -6.59 -16.76
C ASP A 350 -26.18 -7.82 -16.20
N ASP A 351 -26.09 -8.90 -16.97
CA ASP A 351 -25.31 -10.08 -16.58
C ASP A 351 -23.81 -9.79 -16.53
N VAL A 352 -23.31 -9.04 -17.51
CA VAL A 352 -21.91 -8.59 -17.56
C VAL A 352 -21.58 -7.70 -16.36
N LEU A 353 -22.43 -6.71 -16.07
CA LEU A 353 -22.23 -5.81 -14.93
C LEU A 353 -22.30 -6.58 -13.60
N ARG A 354 -23.22 -7.54 -13.47
CA ARG A 354 -23.32 -8.39 -12.28
C ARG A 354 -22.08 -9.26 -12.09
N ALA A 355 -21.49 -9.78 -13.16
CA ALA A 355 -20.28 -10.59 -13.10
C ALA A 355 -19.07 -9.80 -12.58
N VAL A 356 -18.92 -8.54 -13.01
CA VAL A 356 -17.80 -7.69 -12.61
C VAL A 356 -17.83 -7.25 -11.14
N HIS A 357 -19.01 -7.16 -10.53
CA HIS A 357 -19.14 -6.82 -9.12
C HIS A 357 -18.97 -8.02 -8.18
N GLN A 358 -18.62 -9.21 -8.70
CA GLN A 358 -18.32 -10.37 -7.86
C GLN A 358 -16.87 -10.32 -7.38
N PRO A 359 -16.60 -10.46 -6.06
CA PRO A 359 -15.26 -10.38 -5.49
C PRO A 359 -14.49 -11.71 -5.70
N THR A 360 -14.25 -12.09 -6.94
CA THR A 360 -13.56 -13.35 -7.28
C THR A 360 -12.10 -13.14 -7.66
N LEU A 361 -11.67 -11.90 -7.90
CA LEU A 361 -10.28 -11.59 -8.22
C LEU A 361 -9.35 -11.98 -7.07
N GLN A 362 -8.26 -12.67 -7.42
CA GLN A 362 -7.19 -13.05 -6.51
C GLN A 362 -5.86 -12.47 -6.99
N VAL A 363 -4.99 -12.12 -6.04
CA VAL A 363 -3.66 -11.57 -6.34
C VAL A 363 -2.84 -12.58 -7.14
N SER A 364 -2.83 -13.86 -6.75
CA SER A 364 -2.07 -14.92 -7.44
C SER A 364 -2.49 -15.07 -8.90
N THR A 365 -3.79 -15.05 -9.18
CA THR A 365 -4.32 -15.13 -10.55
C THR A 365 -3.87 -13.93 -11.39
N LEU A 366 -3.94 -12.72 -10.85
CA LEU A 366 -3.44 -11.54 -11.58
C LEU A 366 -1.93 -11.58 -11.77
N GLN A 367 -1.17 -12.11 -10.81
CA GLN A 367 0.28 -12.25 -10.93
C GLN A 367 0.67 -13.23 -12.05
N GLU A 368 0.01 -14.38 -12.11
CA GLU A 368 0.22 -15.38 -13.17
C GLU A 368 -0.13 -14.82 -14.56
N LEU A 369 -1.25 -14.11 -14.66
CA LEU A 369 -1.70 -13.47 -15.89
C LEU A 369 -0.76 -12.32 -16.31
N LEU A 370 -0.32 -11.48 -15.38
CA LEU A 370 0.66 -10.42 -15.65
C LEU A 370 1.97 -11.00 -16.17
N GLU A 371 2.52 -12.02 -15.50
CA GLU A 371 3.75 -12.69 -15.88
C GLU A 371 3.67 -13.26 -17.29
N THR A 372 2.54 -13.89 -17.61
CA THR A 372 2.32 -14.54 -18.91
C THR A 372 2.16 -13.54 -20.05
N PHE A 373 1.36 -12.49 -19.84
CA PHE A 373 0.85 -11.69 -20.96
C PHE A 373 1.38 -10.27 -21.07
N SER A 374 1.84 -9.67 -19.97
CA SER A 374 2.16 -8.24 -19.92
C SER A 374 3.60 -7.94 -19.54
N LEU A 375 4.17 -8.68 -18.59
CA LEU A 375 5.51 -8.42 -18.09
C LEU A 375 6.64 -8.57 -19.10
N PRO A 376 6.62 -9.47 -20.10
CA PRO A 376 7.67 -9.51 -21.11
C PRO A 376 7.84 -8.15 -21.82
N THR A 377 6.73 -7.56 -22.26
CA THR A 377 6.71 -6.25 -22.90
C THR A 377 7.06 -5.14 -21.92
N ILE A 378 6.50 -5.16 -20.70
CA ILE A 378 6.79 -4.13 -19.68
C ILE A 378 8.29 -4.14 -19.30
N ARG A 379 8.89 -5.32 -19.12
CA ARG A 379 10.32 -5.45 -18.80
C ARG A 379 11.19 -4.93 -19.95
N GLN A 380 10.76 -5.13 -21.19
CA GLN A 380 11.41 -4.54 -22.36
C GLN A 380 11.29 -3.01 -22.37
N ASP A 381 10.07 -2.48 -22.21
CA ASP A 381 9.77 -1.03 -22.19
C ASP A 381 10.57 -0.31 -21.09
N LEU A 382 10.68 -0.94 -19.92
CA LEU A 382 11.39 -0.41 -18.75
C LEU A 382 12.90 -0.70 -18.77
N GLN A 383 13.42 -1.34 -19.82
CA GLN A 383 14.82 -1.75 -19.96
C GLN A 383 15.33 -2.60 -18.78
N LEU A 384 14.45 -3.39 -18.17
CA LEU A 384 14.79 -4.34 -17.11
C LEU A 384 15.44 -5.61 -17.66
N ILE A 385 15.37 -5.83 -18.97
CA ILE A 385 16.10 -6.89 -19.67
C ILE A 385 17.51 -6.36 -19.96
N LYS A 386 18.43 -6.49 -18.99
CA LYS A 386 19.88 -6.47 -19.22
C LYS A 386 20.46 -7.82 -18.82
N GLU A 387 21.38 -8.31 -19.63
CA GLU A 387 22.10 -9.61 -19.57
C GLU A 387 22.92 -9.86 -18.28
N THR A 388 22.71 -9.09 -17.21
CA THR A 388 23.48 -9.19 -15.97
C THR A 388 22.92 -10.30 -15.09
N ASP A 389 23.76 -11.31 -14.89
CA ASP A 389 23.70 -12.45 -13.98
C ASP A 389 23.44 -12.12 -12.48
N PHE A 390 22.60 -11.16 -12.14
CA PHE A 390 22.32 -10.80 -10.74
C PHE A 390 21.58 -11.92 -9.97
N PHE A 391 20.92 -12.84 -10.69
CA PHE A 391 20.13 -13.93 -10.11
C PHE A 391 20.47 -15.32 -10.67
N LYS A 392 21.57 -15.52 -11.40
CA LYS A 392 22.05 -16.89 -11.60
C LYS A 392 22.69 -17.34 -10.30
N PRO A 393 22.12 -18.32 -9.56
CA PRO A 393 22.88 -18.97 -8.50
C PRO A 393 24.17 -19.50 -9.15
N ALA A 394 25.31 -19.22 -8.51
CA ALA A 394 26.58 -19.79 -8.95
C ALA A 394 26.36 -21.29 -9.16
N LEU A 395 26.71 -21.81 -10.34
CA LEU A 395 26.72 -23.25 -10.58
C LEU A 395 27.67 -23.85 -9.54
N GLU A 396 27.11 -24.44 -8.49
CA GLU A 396 27.86 -25.18 -7.49
C GLU A 396 28.54 -26.35 -8.20
N SER A 397 29.86 -26.36 -8.13
CA SER A 397 30.66 -27.53 -8.47
C SER A 397 30.20 -28.70 -7.58
N PRO A 398 29.97 -29.91 -8.11
CA PRO A 398 29.38 -30.99 -7.34
C PRO A 398 30.31 -31.42 -6.20
N ALA A 399 29.91 -31.12 -4.96
CA ALA A 399 30.56 -31.62 -3.77
C ALA A 399 30.17 -33.10 -3.51
N PRO A 400 31.09 -33.92 -2.96
CA PRO A 400 30.87 -35.35 -2.78
C PRO A 400 29.81 -35.64 -1.70
N VAL A 401 29.02 -36.67 -1.96
CA VAL A 401 27.99 -37.20 -1.06
C VAL A 401 28.63 -37.68 0.24
N VAL A 402 28.24 -37.08 1.37
CA VAL A 402 28.58 -37.54 2.72
C VAL A 402 27.32 -38.15 3.34
N GLU A 403 27.41 -39.41 3.78
CA GLU A 403 26.33 -40.14 4.47
C GLU A 403 25.90 -39.45 5.77
N ALA A 404 24.60 -39.47 6.04
CA ALA A 404 23.99 -38.83 7.21
C ALA A 404 24.34 -39.56 8.52
N PRO A 405 24.67 -38.83 9.60
CA PRO A 405 25.02 -39.43 10.88
C PRO A 405 23.78 -39.96 11.63
N SER A 406 23.90 -41.18 12.17
CA SER A 406 22.96 -41.76 13.13
C SER A 406 23.10 -41.05 14.48
N VAL A 407 22.03 -40.38 14.93
CA VAL A 407 21.99 -39.69 16.22
C VAL A 407 21.17 -40.51 17.21
N GLU A 408 21.80 -41.01 18.28
CA GLU A 408 21.09 -41.47 19.49
C GLU A 408 20.81 -40.26 20.40
N LEU A 409 19.56 -40.08 20.84
CA LEU A 409 19.11 -38.95 21.67
C LEU A 409 18.48 -39.40 22.99
N ASP A 410 18.77 -38.61 24.02
CA ASP A 410 18.52 -38.83 25.45
C ASP A 410 17.04 -38.77 25.85
N ALA A 411 16.63 -39.63 26.78
CA ALA A 411 15.23 -39.99 27.10
C ALA A 411 14.52 -39.05 28.11
N THR A 412 15.10 -37.91 28.46
CA THR A 412 14.60 -37.03 29.54
C THR A 412 13.75 -35.84 29.08
N ASN A 413 13.61 -35.60 27.78
CA ASN A 413 12.80 -34.49 27.27
C ASN A 413 11.38 -34.96 26.90
N ALA A 414 10.37 -34.37 27.56
CA ALA A 414 8.95 -34.66 27.34
C ALA A 414 8.48 -34.34 25.90
N LEU A 415 9.26 -33.58 25.13
CA LEU A 415 9.04 -33.28 23.72
C LEU A 415 9.79 -34.22 22.78
N THR A 416 10.72 -35.05 23.27
CA THR A 416 11.45 -36.01 22.45
C THR A 416 10.50 -36.91 21.65
N PRO A 417 9.39 -37.44 22.20
CA PRO A 417 8.46 -38.25 21.42
C PRO A 417 7.82 -37.48 20.25
N LEU A 418 7.43 -36.21 20.49
CA LEU A 418 6.81 -35.34 19.47
C LEU A 418 7.81 -34.97 18.36
N LEU A 419 9.05 -34.67 18.73
CA LEU A 419 10.11 -34.34 17.78
C LEU A 419 10.53 -35.57 16.97
N LEU A 420 10.52 -36.75 17.59
CA LEU A 420 10.73 -38.02 16.89
C LEU A 420 9.60 -38.26 15.88
N ASP A 421 8.34 -37.99 16.25
CA ASP A 421 7.19 -38.12 15.34
C ASP A 421 7.30 -37.18 14.14
N VAL A 422 7.64 -35.91 14.36
CA VAL A 422 7.82 -34.94 13.26
C VAL A 422 8.97 -35.37 12.33
N ALA A 423 10.10 -35.81 12.89
CA ALA A 423 11.22 -36.29 12.09
C ALA A 423 10.85 -37.54 11.28
N LYS A 424 10.09 -38.46 11.88
CA LYS A 424 9.60 -39.70 11.27
C LYS A 424 8.60 -39.43 10.14
N THR A 425 7.65 -38.53 10.34
CA THR A 425 6.68 -38.11 9.32
C THR A 425 7.38 -37.40 8.16
N LEU A 426 8.33 -36.51 8.45
CA LEU A 426 9.11 -35.84 7.40
C LEU A 426 9.97 -36.83 6.60
N CYS A 427 10.55 -37.83 7.26
CA CYS A 427 11.25 -38.92 6.57
C CYS A 427 10.31 -39.74 5.69
N GLY A 428 9.13 -40.14 6.17
CA GLY A 428 8.13 -40.88 5.38
C GLY A 428 7.65 -40.12 4.13
N VAL A 429 7.42 -38.82 4.26
CA VAL A 429 7.06 -37.93 3.15
C VAL A 429 8.19 -37.83 2.11
N TYR A 430 9.44 -37.84 2.55
CA TYR A 430 10.61 -37.78 1.66
C TYR A 430 10.94 -39.14 1.01
N THR A 431 10.73 -40.26 1.70
CA THR A 431 11.08 -41.60 1.22
C THR A 431 9.92 -42.32 0.50
N ARG A 432 8.69 -41.80 0.58
CA ARG A 432 7.46 -42.37 -0.01
C ARG A 432 7.12 -43.79 0.48
N ASP A 433 7.37 -44.10 1.75
CA ASP A 433 7.03 -45.39 2.37
C ASP A 433 5.64 -45.37 3.05
N ALA A 434 4.66 -46.01 2.41
CA ALA A 434 3.25 -45.96 2.82
C ALA A 434 2.91 -46.74 4.11
N ASP A 435 3.75 -47.68 4.54
CA ASP A 435 3.54 -48.45 5.79
C ASP A 435 4.05 -47.72 7.03
N TYR A 436 4.79 -46.62 6.84
CA TYR A 436 5.29 -45.77 7.91
C TYR A 436 4.24 -44.72 8.35
N ASP A 437 3.52 -44.13 7.39
CA ASP A 437 2.46 -43.14 7.64
C ASP A 437 1.29 -43.68 8.48
N LYS A 438 0.90 -44.94 8.24
CA LYS A 438 -0.21 -45.56 8.98
C LYS A 438 0.11 -45.79 10.47
N ARG A 439 1.36 -46.08 10.81
CA ARG A 439 1.79 -46.27 12.20
C ARG A 439 1.88 -44.94 12.96
N GLY A 440 2.39 -43.89 12.31
CA GLY A 440 2.44 -42.54 12.90
C GLY A 440 1.06 -41.96 13.24
N HIS A 441 0.05 -42.19 12.40
CA HIS A 441 -1.32 -41.72 12.67
C HIS A 441 -1.95 -42.42 13.90
N GLN A 442 -1.65 -43.70 14.12
CA GLN A 442 -2.20 -44.47 15.24
C GLN A 442 -1.59 -44.04 16.59
N GLU A 443 -0.31 -43.70 16.60
CA GLU A 443 0.40 -43.20 17.79
C GLU A 443 -0.02 -41.76 18.13
N GLN A 444 -0.19 -40.90 17.13
CA GLN A 444 -0.66 -39.51 17.31
C GLN A 444 -2.05 -39.43 17.95
N THR A 445 -2.96 -40.34 17.58
CA THR A 445 -4.32 -40.37 18.13
C THR A 445 -4.31 -40.73 19.63
N THR A 446 -3.38 -41.61 20.03
CA THR A 446 -3.21 -42.05 21.43
C THR A 446 -2.62 -40.95 22.32
N HIS A 447 -1.82 -40.03 21.76
CA HIS A 447 -1.23 -38.91 22.49
C HIS A 447 -2.19 -37.72 22.67
N ALA A 448 -3.07 -37.48 21.69
CA ALA A 448 -4.08 -36.42 21.76
C ALA A 448 -5.12 -36.67 22.88
N ASP A 449 -5.47 -37.93 23.14
CA ASP A 449 -6.45 -38.29 24.18
C ASP A 449 -5.93 -38.09 25.62
N ASN A 450 -4.62 -37.98 25.83
CA ASN A 450 -4.00 -37.92 27.15
C ASN A 450 -3.67 -36.51 27.67
N ALA A 451 -3.80 -35.44 26.87
CA ALA A 451 -3.22 -34.11 27.16
C ALA A 451 -4.22 -32.97 27.50
N ASN A 452 -5.32 -33.23 28.21
CA ASN A 452 -6.43 -32.27 28.36
C ASN A 452 -6.61 -31.63 29.76
N ALA A 453 -5.62 -30.83 30.23
CA ALA A 453 -5.64 -30.21 31.56
C ALA A 453 -6.13 -28.73 31.62
N PHE A 454 -6.28 -28.02 30.49
CA PHE A 454 -6.50 -26.55 30.48
C PHE A 454 -7.95 -26.08 30.20
N ARG A 455 -8.88 -27.00 29.93
CA ARG A 455 -10.28 -26.68 29.59
C ARG A 455 -11.05 -25.88 30.66
N PRO A 456 -10.82 -26.03 31.98
CA PRO A 456 -11.55 -25.28 33.01
C PRO A 456 -11.16 -23.78 33.08
N LEU A 457 -9.89 -23.45 32.84
CA LEU A 457 -9.34 -22.09 32.91
C LEU A 457 -9.93 -21.17 31.82
N LEU A 458 -10.15 -21.71 30.63
CA LEU A 458 -10.71 -20.98 29.49
C LEU A 458 -12.18 -20.56 29.70
N ARG A 459 -12.95 -21.29 30.53
CA ARG A 459 -14.34 -20.89 30.86
C ARG A 459 -14.40 -19.71 31.82
N GLN A 460 -13.44 -19.60 32.73
CA GLN A 460 -13.44 -18.57 33.78
C GLN A 460 -13.13 -17.19 33.20
N VAL A 461 -12.21 -17.11 32.23
CA VAL A 461 -11.85 -15.87 31.52
C VAL A 461 -13.02 -15.32 30.69
N ALA A 462 -13.78 -16.20 30.02
CA ALA A 462 -14.94 -15.81 29.22
C ALA A 462 -16.07 -15.18 30.05
N GLN A 463 -16.25 -15.62 31.30
CA GLN A 463 -17.29 -15.10 32.20
C GLN A 463 -16.96 -13.71 32.75
N THR A 464 -15.68 -13.42 33.01
CA THR A 464 -15.24 -12.10 33.52
C THR A 464 -15.35 -11.01 32.45
N LEU A 465 -15.03 -11.34 31.20
CA LEU A 465 -15.10 -10.38 30.08
C LEU A 465 -16.56 -10.00 29.76
N SER A 466 -17.51 -10.93 29.90
CA SER A 466 -18.92 -10.63 29.62
C SER A 466 -19.52 -9.58 30.59
N GLY A 467 -19.07 -9.53 31.85
CA GLY A 467 -19.60 -8.59 32.85
C GLY A 467 -19.15 -7.13 32.67
N VAL A 468 -18.03 -6.88 31.99
CA VAL A 468 -17.49 -5.53 31.79
C VAL A 468 -18.13 -4.85 30.58
N PHE A 469 -18.52 -5.62 29.57
CA PHE A 469 -19.04 -5.08 28.30
C PHE A 469 -20.58 -4.98 28.24
N THR A 470 -21.33 -5.55 29.21
CA THR A 470 -22.80 -5.49 29.22
C THR A 470 -23.38 -4.44 30.18
N SER A 471 -22.56 -3.55 30.76
CA SER A 471 -23.04 -2.41 31.55
C SER A 471 -23.78 -1.41 30.65
N SER A 472 -25.10 -1.28 30.85
CA SER A 472 -26.05 -0.55 30.00
C SER A 472 -26.02 0.99 30.12
N ASP A 473 -24.96 1.58 30.67
CA ASP A 473 -24.87 3.03 30.88
C ASP A 473 -24.02 3.68 29.78
N ASP A 474 -24.69 4.24 28.76
CA ASP A 474 -24.06 4.99 27.66
C ASP A 474 -23.63 6.38 28.12
N ILE A 475 -22.50 6.41 28.82
CA ILE A 475 -21.89 7.64 29.33
C ILE A 475 -21.32 8.48 28.18
N PHE A 476 -20.86 7.85 27.09
CA PHE A 476 -20.24 8.52 25.96
C PHE A 476 -21.25 9.16 25.00
N GLY A 477 -22.39 8.50 24.74
CA GLY A 477 -23.47 9.06 23.92
C GLY A 477 -24.11 10.30 24.54
N ARG A 478 -24.27 10.32 25.87
CA ARG A 478 -24.75 11.52 26.59
C ARG A 478 -23.80 12.71 26.47
N GLN A 479 -22.49 12.47 26.53
CA GLN A 479 -21.48 13.51 26.38
C GLN A 479 -21.46 14.08 24.95
N ALA A 480 -21.58 13.22 23.95
CA ALA A 480 -21.61 13.63 22.54
C ALA A 480 -22.85 14.48 22.20
N VAL A 481 -24.04 14.10 22.70
CA VAL A 481 -25.28 14.89 22.48
C VAL A 481 -25.20 16.25 23.17
N ALA A 482 -24.57 16.34 24.34
CA ALA A 482 -24.35 17.60 25.05
C ALA A 482 -23.41 18.54 24.26
N ASP A 483 -22.32 18.01 23.71
CA ASP A 483 -21.37 18.80 22.92
C ASP A 483 -21.97 19.28 21.59
N GLU A 484 -22.78 18.46 20.91
CA GLU A 484 -23.45 18.85 19.67
C GLU A 484 -24.48 19.97 19.91
N THR A 485 -25.25 19.86 21.00
CA THR A 485 -26.23 20.89 21.41
C THR A 485 -25.51 22.22 21.69
N ARG A 486 -24.39 22.16 22.41
CA ARG A 486 -23.56 23.32 22.73
C ARG A 486 -23.02 24.01 21.47
N GLN A 487 -22.52 23.25 20.50
CA GLN A 487 -22.00 23.83 19.25
C GLN A 487 -23.10 24.52 18.44
N ARG A 488 -24.30 23.92 18.38
CA ARG A 488 -25.46 24.50 17.70
C ARG A 488 -25.86 25.85 18.30
N ASP A 489 -25.90 25.95 19.63
CA ASP A 489 -26.23 27.19 20.34
C ASP A 489 -25.18 28.29 20.10
N LEU A 490 -23.90 27.92 20.07
CA LEU A 490 -22.80 28.85 19.86
C LEU A 490 -22.82 29.44 18.44
N VAL A 491 -23.12 28.63 17.43
CA VAL A 491 -23.34 29.10 16.05
C VAL A 491 -24.53 30.06 15.98
N ALA A 492 -25.67 29.69 16.59
CA ALA A 492 -26.88 30.52 16.58
C ALA A 492 -26.66 31.90 17.25
N GLN A 493 -25.98 31.93 18.40
CA GLN A 493 -25.65 33.16 19.11
C GLN A 493 -24.69 34.06 18.32
N SER A 494 -23.71 33.45 17.66
CA SER A 494 -22.75 34.15 16.80
C SER A 494 -23.44 34.77 15.58
N GLN A 495 -24.35 34.03 14.94
CA GLN A 495 -25.14 34.53 13.82
C GLN A 495 -26.04 35.70 14.24
N LYS A 496 -26.75 35.57 15.38
CA LYS A 496 -27.60 36.65 15.92
C LYS A 496 -26.80 37.92 16.21
N THR A 497 -25.57 37.77 16.72
CA THR A 497 -24.66 38.89 17.01
C THR A 497 -24.19 39.59 15.74
N ALA A 498 -23.81 38.85 14.70
CA ALA A 498 -23.25 39.43 13.48
C ALA A 498 -24.30 39.95 12.49
N PHE A 499 -25.43 39.24 12.38
CA PHE A 499 -26.43 39.49 11.36
C PHE A 499 -27.77 39.99 11.92
N GLY A 500 -27.97 40.00 13.24
CA GLY A 500 -29.24 40.38 13.89
C GLY A 500 -30.32 39.30 13.84
N ARG A 501 -30.10 38.21 13.11
CA ARG A 501 -30.95 37.01 13.03
C ARG A 501 -30.09 35.76 12.77
N THR A 502 -30.65 34.59 13.01
CA THR A 502 -30.07 33.30 12.56
C THR A 502 -30.45 33.03 11.12
N TYR A 503 -29.56 32.42 10.37
CA TYR A 503 -29.84 31.95 9.01
C TYR A 503 -29.79 30.42 9.00
N THR A 504 -30.82 29.80 8.44
CA THR A 504 -30.80 28.38 8.10
C THR A 504 -29.89 28.15 6.88
N PRO A 505 -29.33 26.94 6.71
CA PRO A 505 -28.52 26.61 5.53
C PRO A 505 -29.23 26.90 4.21
N ASN A 506 -30.52 26.59 4.11
CA ASN A 506 -31.34 26.86 2.92
C ASN A 506 -31.49 28.36 2.64
N GLU A 507 -31.67 29.19 3.68
CA GLU A 507 -31.75 30.64 3.50
C GLU A 507 -30.44 31.22 2.98
N ILE A 508 -29.29 30.71 3.42
CA ILE A 508 -27.96 31.14 2.93
C ILE A 508 -27.80 30.74 1.46
N GLY A 509 -28.14 29.50 1.10
CA GLY A 509 -28.07 28.99 -0.27
C GLY A 509 -28.96 29.76 -1.26
N GLN A 510 -30.06 30.35 -0.79
CA GLN A 510 -30.99 31.16 -1.60
C GLN A 510 -30.60 32.65 -1.69
N LEU A 511 -29.55 33.11 -0.96
CA LEU A 511 -29.12 34.51 -1.05
C LEU A 511 -28.51 34.81 -2.44
N SER A 512 -29.03 35.85 -3.08
CA SER A 512 -28.51 36.35 -4.35
C SER A 512 -28.40 37.88 -4.36
N GLY A 513 -27.60 38.41 -5.31
CA GLY A 513 -27.43 39.84 -5.53
C GLY A 513 -27.02 40.63 -4.27
N LYS A 514 -27.75 41.70 -3.97
CA LYS A 514 -27.44 42.61 -2.84
C LYS A 514 -27.53 41.92 -1.47
N ALA A 515 -28.39 40.92 -1.32
CA ALA A 515 -28.55 40.21 -0.06
C ALA A 515 -27.33 39.32 0.25
N LYS A 516 -26.80 38.63 -0.77
CA LYS A 516 -25.55 37.86 -0.67
C LYS A 516 -24.36 38.77 -0.35
N ALA A 517 -24.20 39.88 -1.07
CA ALA A 517 -23.11 40.83 -0.82
C ALA A 517 -23.18 41.45 0.60
N ALA A 518 -24.38 41.74 1.11
CA ALA A 518 -24.56 42.25 2.48
C ALA A 518 -24.24 41.19 3.56
N TYR A 519 -24.57 39.92 3.28
CA TYR A 519 -24.23 38.79 4.13
C TYR A 519 -22.70 38.57 4.18
N GLU A 520 -22.05 38.48 3.02
CA GLU A 520 -20.59 38.32 2.88
C GLU A 520 -19.82 39.47 3.57
N LYS A 521 -20.29 40.72 3.42
CA LYS A 521 -19.70 41.88 4.10
C LYS A 521 -19.73 41.78 5.64
N ARG A 522 -20.70 41.05 6.21
CA ARG A 522 -20.85 40.86 7.67
C ARG A 522 -20.22 39.56 8.17
N LEU A 523 -19.78 38.67 7.28
CA LEU A 523 -19.16 37.39 7.62
C LEU A 523 -17.93 37.54 8.54
N PRO A 524 -17.04 38.54 8.36
CA PRO A 524 -15.93 38.74 9.30
C PRO A 524 -16.39 39.04 10.74
N LYS A 525 -17.53 39.72 10.92
CA LYS A 525 -18.11 39.97 12.25
C LYS A 525 -18.66 38.70 12.89
N PHE A 526 -19.20 37.79 12.09
CA PHE A 526 -19.62 36.47 12.54
C PHE A 526 -18.45 35.65 13.07
N HIS A 527 -17.35 35.58 12.31
CA HIS A 527 -16.15 34.87 12.76
C HIS A 527 -15.56 35.46 14.05
N ALA A 528 -15.50 36.79 14.17
CA ALA A 528 -15.05 37.45 15.39
C ALA A 528 -15.96 37.16 16.60
N ALA A 529 -17.29 37.18 16.41
CA ALA A 529 -18.24 36.86 17.48
C ALA A 529 -18.16 35.38 17.92
N TYR A 530 -18.02 34.47 16.95
CA TYR A 530 -17.87 33.03 17.22
C TYR A 530 -16.58 32.73 17.99
N ALA A 531 -15.45 33.29 17.57
CA ALA A 531 -14.18 33.12 18.27
C ALA A 531 -14.24 33.66 19.71
N ALA A 532 -14.86 34.82 19.92
CA ALA A 532 -15.00 35.41 21.26
C ALA A 532 -15.92 34.60 22.19
N LEU A 533 -16.97 33.97 21.66
CA LEU A 533 -17.87 33.11 22.44
C LEU A 533 -17.21 31.78 22.78
N ASN A 534 -16.49 31.18 21.83
CA ASN A 534 -15.81 29.90 22.03
C ASN A 534 -14.65 29.99 23.03
N GLN A 535 -14.00 31.16 23.18
CA GLN A 535 -12.95 31.39 24.19
C GLN A 535 -13.50 31.57 25.62
N ARG A 536 -14.78 31.87 25.78
CA ARG A 536 -15.42 32.10 27.11
C ARG A 536 -16.06 30.85 27.69
N SER A 537 -16.23 29.83 26.88
CA SER A 537 -16.90 28.57 27.18
C SER A 537 -15.88 27.44 27.29
#